data_AF-A0A2K3JN30-F1
#
_entry.id   AF-A0A2K3JN30-F1
#
_cell.length_a   1.000
_cell.length_b   1.000
_cell.length_c   1.000
_cell.angle_alpha   90.00
_cell.angle_beta   90.00
_cell.angle_gamma   90.00
#
_symmetry.space_group_name_H-M   'P 1'
#
loop_
_entity.id
_entity.type
_entity.pdbx_description
1 polymer ?
#
loop_
_entity_poly.entity_id
_entity_poly.type
_entity_poly.pdbx_seq_one_letter_code
_entity_poly.pdbx_strand_id
1 'polypeptide(L)' 'MALSGKVVGEVEIQAPAAKFYNFYKKQLEHLPNISTHIHGARVHEGDWETVGSVKQWEYTI' A
#
# COMPACT_ATOMS: atom_id res chain seq x y z
N MET A 1 22.03 21.35 -11.19
CA MET A 1 20.91 20.46 -11.56
C MET A 1 20.30 19.93 -10.26
N ALA A 2 18.99 20.07 -10.06
CA ALA A 2 18.30 19.50 -8.91
C ALA A 2 17.72 18.13 -9.30
N LEU A 3 18.16 17.07 -8.60
CA LEU A 3 17.66 15.69 -8.76
C LEU A 3 16.56 15.35 -7.72
N SER A 4 15.98 16.39 -7.11
CA SER A 4 14.99 16.25 -6.03
C SER A 4 13.70 16.96 -6.38
N GLY A 5 12.57 16.28 -6.16
CA GLY A 5 11.22 16.84 -6.29
C GLY A 5 10.23 16.08 -5.42
N LYS A 6 9.09 16.72 -5.09
CA LYS A 6 7.99 16.12 -4.34
C LYS A 6 6.72 16.26 -5.16
N VAL A 7 6.02 15.16 -5.40
CA VAL A 7 4.69 15.13 -6.03
C VAL A 7 3.68 14.75 -4.95
N VAL A 8 2.54 15.45 -4.92
CA VAL A 8 1.45 15.20 -3.98
C VAL A 8 0.14 15.15 -4.77
N GLY A 9 -0.71 14.18 -4.45
CA GLY A 9 -2.07 14.08 -4.97
C GLY A 9 -3.03 13.74 -3.83
N GLU A 10 -4.25 14.24 -3.92
CA GLU A 10 -5.31 14.03 -2.94
C GLU A 10 -6.59 13.65 -3.69
N VAL A 11 -7.33 12.69 -3.15
CA VAL A 11 -8.62 12.26 -3.70
C VAL A 11 -9.58 12.00 -2.54
N GLU A 12 -10.82 12.43 -2.71
CA GLU A 12 -11.87 12.13 -1.74
C GLU A 12 -12.33 10.68 -1.87
N ILE A 13 -12.50 10.00 -0.73
CA ILE A 13 -13.03 8.64 -0.67
C ILE A 13 -14.28 8.61 0.20
N GLN A 14 -15.24 7.78 -0.20
CA GLN A 14 -16.46 7.55 0.59
C GLN A 14 -16.24 6.53 1.72
N ALA A 15 -15.13 5.77 1.68
CA ALA A 15 -14.82 4.78 2.69
C ALA A 15 -14.40 5.44 4.02
N PRO A 16 -14.78 4.88 5.18
CA PRO A 16 -14.34 5.39 6.47
C PRO A 16 -12.81 5.38 6.60
N ALA A 17 -12.23 6.51 7.02
CA ALA A 17 -10.78 6.70 7.11
C ALA A 17 -10.07 5.58 7.89
N ALA A 18 -10.62 5.16 9.03
CA ALA A 18 -10.04 4.09 9.85
C ALA A 18 -10.01 2.74 9.12
N LYS A 19 -11.04 2.42 8.32
CA LYS A 19 -11.06 1.18 7.53
C LYS A 19 -10.03 1.22 6.42
N PHE A 20 -9.96 2.33 5.70
CA PHE A 20 -8.99 2.51 4.62
C PHE A 20 -7.55 2.42 5.16
N TYR A 21 -7.23 3.12 6.25
CA TYR A 21 -5.91 3.05 6.88
C TYR A 21 -5.56 1.63 7.35
N ASN A 22 -6.48 0.95 8.04
CA ASN A 22 -6.23 -0.40 8.56
C ASN A 22 -6.05 -1.43 7.44
N PHE A 23 -6.69 -1.23 6.29
CA PHE A 23 -6.50 -2.09 5.13
C PHE A 23 -5.03 -2.10 4.67
N TYR A 24 -4.45 -0.92 4.40
CA TYR A 24 -3.04 -0.83 3.99
C TYR A 24 -2.06 -1.22 5.10
N LYS A 25 -2.42 -0.97 6.35
CA LYS A 25 -1.61 -1.37 7.50
C LYS A 25 -1.56 -2.90 7.61
N LYS A 26 -2.71 -3.56 7.74
CA LYS A 26 -2.80 -4.93 8.26
C LYS A 26 -3.26 -5.99 7.27
N GLN A 27 -3.92 -5.59 6.18
CA GLN A 27 -4.69 -6.48 5.30
C GLN A 27 -4.28 -6.33 3.84
N LEU A 28 -3.05 -5.90 3.61
CA LEU A 28 -2.56 -5.54 2.30
C LEU A 28 -2.48 -6.76 1.36
N GLU A 29 -2.32 -7.96 1.91
CA GLU A 29 -2.40 -9.23 1.19
C GLU A 29 -3.71 -9.44 0.44
N HIS A 30 -4.79 -8.73 0.80
CA HIS A 30 -6.07 -8.77 0.09
C HIS A 30 -6.18 -7.78 -1.05
N LEU A 31 -5.19 -6.89 -1.23
CA LEU A 31 -5.20 -5.87 -2.28
C LEU A 31 -5.30 -6.44 -3.72
N PRO A 32 -4.69 -7.58 -4.05
CA PRO A 32 -4.89 -8.21 -5.36
C PRO A 32 -6.35 -8.61 -5.65
N ASN A 33 -7.17 -8.81 -4.62
CA ASN A 33 -8.57 -9.17 -4.80
C ASN A 33 -9.46 -7.96 -5.14
N ILE A 34 -8.95 -6.74 -5.00
CA ILE A 34 -9.70 -5.49 -5.22
C ILE A 34 -9.08 -4.58 -6.28
N SER A 35 -7.88 -4.90 -6.77
CA SER A 35 -7.16 -4.14 -7.79
C SER A 35 -6.78 -5.04 -8.96
N THR A 36 -6.93 -4.54 -10.18
CA THR A 36 -6.61 -5.28 -11.40
C THR A 36 -5.12 -5.26 -11.77
N HIS A 37 -4.36 -4.30 -11.25
CA HIS A 37 -2.95 -4.08 -11.62
C HIS A 37 -1.97 -4.54 -10.53
N ILE A 38 -2.49 -4.95 -9.37
CA ILE A 38 -1.69 -5.47 -8.26
C ILE A 38 -1.97 -6.96 -8.18
N HIS A 39 -0.92 -7.75 -8.34
CA HIS A 39 -0.98 -9.21 -8.43
C HIS A 39 -0.66 -9.87 -7.10
N GLY A 40 0.12 -9.20 -6.24
CA GLY A 40 0.55 -9.76 -4.96
C GLY A 40 1.04 -8.70 -3.98
N ALA A 41 0.80 -8.96 -2.69
CA ALA A 41 1.43 -8.25 -1.59
C ALA A 41 1.76 -9.26 -0.49
N ARG A 42 3.03 -9.35 -0.08
CA ARG A 42 3.49 -10.27 0.97
C ARG A 42 4.52 -9.61 1.87
N VAL A 43 4.60 -10.04 3.13
CA VAL A 43 5.69 -9.65 4.03
C VAL A 43 6.95 -10.37 3.60
N HIS A 44 8.02 -9.61 3.36
CA HIS A 44 9.35 -10.12 3.10
C HIS A 44 10.14 -10.24 4.41
N GLU A 45 10.04 -9.23 5.27
CA GLU A 45 10.69 -9.18 6.58
C GLU A 45 9.76 -8.55 7.63
N GLY A 46 9.76 -9.09 8.84
CA GLY A 46 8.94 -8.60 9.96
C GLY A 46 7.49 -9.11 9.91
N ASP A 47 6.53 -8.20 10.11
CA ASP A 47 5.10 -8.48 10.12
C ASP A 47 4.28 -7.34 9.49
N TRP A 48 2.94 -7.44 9.47
CA TRP A 48 2.09 -6.43 8.86
C TRP A 48 1.98 -5.11 9.65
N GLU A 49 2.19 -5.14 10.96
CA GLU A 49 1.83 -4.06 11.87
C GLU A 49 3.02 -3.21 12.34
N THR A 50 4.21 -3.80 12.34
CA THR A 50 5.41 -3.24 12.95
C THR A 50 6.11 -2.26 12.03
N VAL A 51 6.55 -1.14 12.60
CA VAL A 51 7.39 -0.17 11.89
C VAL A 51 8.75 -0.81 11.62
N GLY A 52 9.20 -0.74 10.36
CA GLY A 52 10.45 -1.36 9.92
C GLY A 52 10.26 -2.64 9.11
N SER A 53 9.04 -3.18 9.04
CA SER A 53 8.75 -4.34 8.17
C SER A 53 8.90 -4.01 6.69
N VAL A 54 9.35 -5.00 5.92
CA VAL A 54 9.52 -4.92 4.47
C VAL A 54 8.40 -5.70 3.80
N LYS A 55 7.65 -5.05 2.89
CA LYS A 55 6.56 -5.65 2.13
C LYS A 55 6.94 -5.70 0.65
N GLN A 56 6.88 -6.88 0.04
CA GLN A 56 7.10 -7.07 -1.38
C GLN A 56 5.77 -6.96 -2.13
N TRP A 57 5.76 -6.17 -3.21
CA TRP A 57 4.60 -5.95 -4.07
C TRP A 57 4.89 -6.49 -5.46
N GLU A 58 3.89 -7.14 -6.04
CA GLU A 58 3.90 -7.61 -7.43
C GLU A 58 2.82 -6.85 -8.18
N TYR A 59 3.20 -6.06 -9.19
CA TYR A 59 2.29 -5.18 -9.92
C TYR A 59 2.74 -4.98 -11.37
N THR A 60 1.82 -4.53 -12.22
CA THR A 60 2.09 -4.12 -13.61
C THR A 60 1.84 -2.64 -13.79
N ILE A 61 2.66 -2.00 -14.64
CA ILE A 61 2.54 -0.58 -15.05
C ILE A 61 1.84 -0.49 -16.39
#